data_AF-A0A8U0R3N3-F1
#
_entry.id   AF-A0A8U0R3N3-F1
#
_cell.length_a   1.000
_cell.length_b   1.000
_cell.length_c   1.000
_cell.angle_alpha   90.00
_cell.angle_beta   90.00
_cell.angle_gamma   90.00
#
_symmetry.space_group_name_H-M   'P 1'
#
loop_
_entity.id
_entity.type
_entity.pdbx_description
1 polymer ?
#
loop_
_entity_poly.entity_id
_entity_poly.type
_entity_poly.pdbx_seq_one_letter_code
_entity_poly.pdbx_strand_id
1 'polypeptide(L)'
;MRTRNISLYVELACNSLFGAGKGSMIAAPDPDRKYSVQKAELVVFKQEVRELLTDLEMLVDMVKLLGEGEQRGYQALFTANEMVNLCEPTNPSSFPAARSLAQKFFSQRNGDSQHTVHAMGHCHIDSAWLWPYEETIRKCARSWVTVIRLMEKNPHMVFTCSQAQQFDWVKSWYPGLFSQIQHYVKKGQFIPVGGTWVEMDGNLPSGESMVRQFLEGQRFFKQEFGNYCKEFWLPDTFGYSAQLPQLMQGSGITRFLTQKLSWNLVNTFPHNTFFWEGLDGSQVLTHFPPGNSYEMKGKVEDLVNTVKNNKDKGRANHSAALFGFGDGGGGPTQLMLDRLDRVQDTDGLPRVQMSSPDRLFSELEADSSLLCTWTGELFLELHNGTYTTQAQIKLGNRQCETLLHDVEVASSLALCLDKTFQYPSQPLRILWR
;
A
#
# COMPACT_ATOMS: atom_id res chain seq x y z
N MET A 1 27.11 19.65 -35.84
CA MET A 1 26.52 18.89 -34.71
C MET A 1 25.42 18.00 -35.28
N ARG A 2 25.48 16.67 -35.12
CA ARG A 2 24.38 15.79 -35.55
C ARG A 2 23.20 16.01 -34.62
N THR A 3 22.08 16.50 -35.15
CA THR A 3 20.78 16.55 -34.47
C THR A 3 20.43 15.12 -34.05
N ARG A 4 20.44 14.85 -32.74
CA ARG A 4 19.93 13.59 -32.20
C ARG A 4 18.42 13.73 -32.06
N ASN A 5 17.69 13.04 -32.93
CA ASN A 5 16.23 12.95 -32.81
C ASN A 5 15.90 11.86 -31.79
N ILE A 6 15.04 12.17 -30.83
CA ILE A 6 14.46 11.20 -29.89
C ILE A 6 12.98 11.06 -30.25
N SER A 7 12.53 9.84 -30.47
CA SER A 7 11.11 9.51 -30.66
C SER A 7 10.57 8.87 -29.38
N LEU A 8 9.45 9.39 -28.88
CA LEU A 8 8.76 8.86 -27.72
C LEU A 8 7.40 8.31 -28.16
N TYR A 9 7.04 7.14 -27.64
CA TYR A 9 5.74 6.52 -27.85
C TYR A 9 4.96 6.60 -26.54
N VAL A 10 3.71 7.04 -26.63
CA VAL A 10 2.80 7.15 -25.48
C VAL A 10 1.62 6.23 -25.73
N GLU A 11 1.48 5.19 -24.91
CA GLU A 11 0.25 4.41 -24.87
C GLU A 11 -0.79 5.16 -24.02
N LEU A 12 -1.98 5.39 -24.57
CA LEU A 12 -3.09 6.02 -23.88
C LEU A 12 -4.28 5.06 -23.82
N ALA A 13 -4.76 4.78 -22.61
CA ALA A 13 -6.01 4.09 -22.37
C ALA A 13 -7.12 5.12 -22.13
N CYS A 14 -8.24 5.02 -22.86
CA CYS A 14 -9.39 5.93 -22.75
C CYS A 14 -10.26 5.58 -21.54
N ASN A 15 -9.68 5.63 -20.35
CA ASN A 15 -10.32 5.47 -19.05
C ASN A 15 -9.60 6.35 -18.01
N SER A 16 -10.30 6.72 -16.94
CA SER A 16 -9.66 7.36 -15.79
C SER A 16 -8.97 6.32 -14.89
N LEU A 17 -8.30 6.80 -13.83
CA LEU A 17 -7.74 5.91 -12.80
C LEU A 17 -8.79 4.92 -12.26
N PHE A 18 -10.04 5.35 -12.19
CA PHE A 18 -11.17 4.58 -11.66
C PHE A 18 -12.16 4.13 -12.76
N GLY A 19 -11.66 3.84 -13.96
CA GLY A 19 -12.51 3.39 -15.08
C GLY A 19 -13.25 4.53 -15.77
N ALA A 20 -14.46 4.27 -16.27
CA ALA A 20 -15.21 5.17 -17.15
C ALA A 20 -16.63 5.46 -16.67
N GLY A 21 -16.90 5.45 -15.35
CA GLY A 21 -18.24 5.61 -14.79
C GLY A 21 -19.01 6.84 -15.31
N LYS A 22 -20.33 6.67 -15.52
CA LYS A 22 -21.25 7.70 -16.02
C LYS A 22 -21.75 8.60 -14.89
N GLY A 23 -21.22 9.82 -14.79
CA GLY A 23 -21.65 10.84 -13.82
C GLY A 23 -21.08 10.67 -12.40
N SER A 24 -20.77 9.44 -11.97
CA SER A 24 -20.04 9.17 -10.73
C SER A 24 -19.04 8.02 -10.91
N MET A 25 -18.11 7.88 -9.97
CA MET A 25 -17.03 6.89 -10.02
C MET A 25 -17.56 5.45 -10.09
N ILE A 26 -18.52 5.10 -9.23
CA ILE A 26 -19.06 3.74 -9.10
C ILE A 26 -20.27 3.47 -10.00
N ALA A 27 -20.64 4.42 -10.86
CA ALA A 27 -21.71 4.21 -11.83
C ALA A 27 -21.26 3.23 -12.92
N ALA A 28 -22.24 2.66 -13.65
CA ALA A 28 -21.95 1.87 -14.83
C ALA A 28 -21.02 2.63 -15.81
N PRO A 29 -20.06 1.95 -16.45
CA PRO A 29 -19.18 2.58 -17.44
C PRO A 29 -19.97 3.25 -18.56
N ASP A 30 -19.55 4.44 -18.96
CA ASP A 30 -20.12 5.16 -20.09
C ASP A 30 -19.43 4.72 -21.41
N PRO A 31 -20.13 3.98 -22.30
CA PRO A 31 -19.54 3.50 -23.55
C PRO A 31 -19.23 4.64 -24.53
N ASP A 32 -19.87 5.81 -24.37
CA ASP A 32 -19.74 6.95 -25.27
C ASP A 32 -18.78 8.02 -24.73
N ARG A 33 -18.05 7.72 -23.64
CA ARG A 33 -17.17 8.67 -22.99
C ARG A 33 -16.00 9.06 -23.91
N LYS A 34 -15.91 10.34 -24.21
CA LYS A 34 -14.84 10.92 -25.04
C LYS A 34 -13.77 11.56 -24.17
N TYR A 35 -12.53 11.44 -24.62
CA TYR A 35 -11.36 12.06 -23.99
C TYR A 35 -10.68 12.96 -25.02
N SER A 36 -10.11 14.06 -24.55
CA SER A 36 -9.38 15.00 -25.40
C SER A 36 -8.03 15.32 -24.78
N VAL A 37 -7.00 15.38 -25.62
CA VAL A 37 -5.68 15.83 -25.19
C VAL A 37 -5.75 17.32 -24.94
N GLN A 38 -5.61 17.72 -23.67
CA GLN A 38 -5.65 19.12 -23.26
C GLN A 38 -4.28 19.81 -23.40
N LYS A 39 -3.19 19.04 -23.24
CA LYS A 39 -1.83 19.57 -23.20
C LYS A 39 -0.83 18.56 -23.76
N ALA A 40 0.06 19.02 -24.63
CA ALA A 40 1.20 18.26 -25.16
C ALA A 40 2.34 19.24 -25.46
N GLU A 41 3.11 19.59 -24.43
CA GLU A 41 4.12 20.64 -24.47
C GLU A 41 5.46 20.14 -23.94
N LEU A 42 6.55 20.65 -24.50
CA LEU A 42 7.87 20.53 -23.91
C LEU A 42 8.10 21.70 -22.96
N VAL A 43 8.30 21.40 -21.68
CA VAL A 43 8.50 22.41 -20.64
C VAL A 43 9.83 22.20 -19.90
N VAL A 44 10.39 23.29 -19.40
CA VAL A 44 11.53 23.24 -18.47
C VAL A 44 10.99 23.17 -17.05
N PHE A 45 11.23 22.05 -16.38
CA PHE A 45 10.82 21.88 -14.99
C PHE A 45 11.80 22.57 -14.04
N LYS A 46 11.35 23.61 -13.34
CA LYS A 46 12.15 24.35 -12.35
C LYS A 46 12.07 23.66 -10.98
N GLN A 47 13.03 22.80 -10.69
CA GLN A 47 13.10 22.04 -9.44
C GLN A 47 13.14 22.95 -8.20
N GLU A 48 13.91 24.03 -8.23
CA GLU A 48 14.03 24.96 -7.10
C GLU A 48 12.69 25.60 -6.71
N VAL A 49 11.86 25.93 -7.71
CA VAL A 49 10.52 26.48 -7.47
C VAL A 49 9.61 25.42 -6.85
N ARG A 50 9.69 24.16 -7.31
CA ARG A 50 8.93 23.05 -6.72
C ARG A 50 9.31 22.84 -5.25
N GLU A 51 10.60 22.86 -4.95
CA GLU A 51 11.11 22.69 -3.60
C GLU A 51 10.64 23.82 -2.68
N LEU A 52 10.74 25.07 -3.13
CA LEU A 52 10.25 26.24 -2.38
C LEU A 52 8.74 26.17 -2.09
N LEU A 53 7.93 25.79 -3.09
CA LEU A 53 6.49 25.62 -2.89
C LEU A 53 6.18 24.49 -1.91
N THR A 54 6.95 23.41 -1.94
CA THR A 54 6.80 22.28 -1.01
C THR A 54 7.16 22.70 0.41
N ASP A 55 8.27 23.43 0.58
CA ASP A 55 8.72 24.00 1.86
C ASP A 55 7.61 24.89 2.47
N LEU A 56 7.08 25.81 1.68
CA LEU A 56 6.02 26.73 2.11
C LEU A 56 4.70 26.01 2.41
N GLU A 57 4.26 25.08 1.56
CA GLU A 57 3.03 24.28 1.78
C GLU A 57 3.12 23.53 3.11
N MET A 58 4.24 22.88 3.39
CA MET A 58 4.41 22.11 4.63
C MET A 58 4.46 22.99 5.88
N LEU A 59 5.12 24.16 5.83
CA LEU A 59 5.08 25.11 6.93
C LEU A 59 3.65 25.60 7.19
N VAL A 60 2.90 25.95 6.14
CA VAL A 60 1.51 26.39 6.25
C VAL A 60 0.61 25.27 6.81
N ASP A 61 0.85 24.02 6.42
CA ASP A 61 0.12 22.89 7.00
C ASP A 61 0.44 22.75 8.51
N MET A 62 1.70 22.89 8.92
CA MET A 62 2.06 22.88 10.35
C MET A 62 1.36 24.00 11.15
N VAL A 63 1.27 25.21 10.59
CA VAL A 63 0.52 26.32 11.22
C VAL A 63 -0.93 25.94 11.48
N LYS A 64 -1.58 25.31 10.50
CA LYS A 64 -3.00 24.94 10.59
C LYS A 64 -3.25 23.77 11.54
N LEU A 65 -2.29 22.84 11.65
CA LEU A 65 -2.52 21.53 12.27
C LEU A 65 -1.97 21.38 13.68
N LEU A 66 -0.92 22.12 14.07
CA LEU A 66 -0.38 22.05 15.43
C LEU A 66 -1.23 22.83 16.45
N GLY A 67 -2.10 23.73 15.97
CA GLY A 67 -3.04 24.48 16.81
C GLY A 67 -2.45 25.73 17.46
N GLU A 68 -3.34 26.62 17.92
CA GLU A 68 -2.99 27.97 18.42
C GLU A 68 -2.27 27.98 19.79
N GLY A 69 -2.19 26.84 20.48
CA GLY A 69 -1.47 26.70 21.75
C GLY A 69 -0.01 26.29 21.60
N GLU A 70 0.42 25.84 20.42
CA GLU A 70 1.74 25.27 20.20
C GLU A 70 2.72 26.31 19.65
N GLN A 71 3.78 26.59 20.42
CA GLN A 71 4.84 27.53 20.03
C GLN A 71 5.46 27.18 18.67
N ARG A 72 5.54 25.88 18.37
CA ARG A 72 6.11 25.37 17.12
C ARG A 72 5.28 25.77 15.90
N GLY A 73 3.95 25.84 16.03
CA GLY A 73 3.06 26.35 14.98
C GLY A 73 3.34 27.82 14.65
N TYR A 74 3.54 28.68 15.65
CA TYR A 74 3.90 30.08 15.44
C TYR A 74 5.31 30.27 14.86
N GLN A 75 6.27 29.41 15.24
CA GLN A 75 7.59 29.40 14.59
C GLN A 75 7.48 29.05 13.10
N ALA A 76 6.61 28.11 12.73
CA ALA A 76 6.34 27.78 11.33
C ALA A 76 5.70 28.96 10.59
N LEU A 77 4.73 29.65 11.23
CA LEU A 77 4.07 30.84 10.68
C LEU A 77 5.08 31.97 10.43
N PHE A 78 5.91 32.27 11.43
CA PHE A 78 6.95 33.28 11.31
C PHE A 78 7.93 32.93 10.17
N THR A 79 8.38 31.68 10.10
CA THR A 79 9.27 31.21 9.03
C THR A 79 8.62 31.35 7.66
N ALA A 80 7.36 30.94 7.50
CA ALA A 80 6.62 31.06 6.25
C ALA A 80 6.45 32.54 5.84
N ASN A 81 6.17 33.44 6.78
CA ASN A 81 6.08 34.87 6.53
C ASN A 81 7.40 35.44 6.03
N GLU A 82 8.51 35.09 6.69
CA GLU A 82 9.85 35.52 6.26
C GLU A 82 10.25 34.96 4.90
N MET A 83 9.85 33.72 4.58
CA MET A 83 10.04 33.17 3.24
C MET A 83 9.29 33.98 2.18
N VAL A 84 8.05 34.39 2.46
CA VAL A 84 7.25 35.22 1.54
C VAL A 84 7.86 36.61 1.39
N ASN A 85 8.36 37.21 2.47
CA ASN A 85 9.03 38.51 2.43
C ASN A 85 10.32 38.50 1.59
N LEU A 86 11.09 37.40 1.64
CA LEU A 86 12.35 37.26 0.92
C LEU A 86 12.19 36.76 -0.51
N CYS A 87 11.21 35.89 -0.77
CA CYS A 87 11.04 35.27 -2.07
C CYS A 87 10.40 36.25 -3.06
N GLU A 88 11.20 36.73 -4.01
CA GLU A 88 10.72 37.51 -5.14
C GLU A 88 10.51 36.56 -6.35
N PRO A 89 9.25 36.27 -6.78
CA PRO A 89 8.97 35.27 -7.82
C PRO A 89 9.62 35.57 -9.18
N THR A 90 9.86 36.85 -9.47
CA THR A 90 10.51 37.33 -10.69
C THR A 90 12.04 37.26 -10.64
N ASN A 91 12.62 36.98 -9.48
CA ASN A 91 14.06 37.02 -9.25
C ASN A 91 14.57 35.71 -8.61
N PRO A 92 15.03 34.75 -9.45
CA PRO A 92 15.50 33.45 -8.97
C PRO A 92 16.66 33.50 -7.96
N SER A 93 17.46 34.57 -7.91
CA SER A 93 18.54 34.68 -6.92
C SER A 93 18.02 34.81 -5.48
N SER A 94 16.73 35.12 -5.30
CA SER A 94 16.08 35.18 -3.98
C SER A 94 15.73 33.81 -3.40
N PHE A 95 15.59 32.77 -4.25
CA PHE A 95 15.07 31.46 -3.83
C PHE A 95 15.97 30.74 -2.81
N PRO A 96 17.32 30.73 -2.95
CA PRO A 96 18.18 30.07 -1.97
C PRO A 96 18.05 30.66 -0.56
N ALA A 97 17.88 31.98 -0.44
CA ALA A 97 17.74 32.66 0.84
C ALA A 97 16.43 32.26 1.54
N ALA A 98 15.30 32.28 0.82
CA ALA A 98 14.02 31.82 1.34
C ALA A 98 14.06 30.33 1.74
N ARG A 99 14.68 29.47 0.91
CA ARG A 99 14.83 28.04 1.23
C ARG A 99 15.70 27.78 2.45
N SER A 100 16.73 28.57 2.67
CA SER A 100 17.58 28.45 3.87
C SER A 100 16.79 28.66 5.16
N LEU A 101 15.73 29.47 5.15
CA LEU A 101 14.84 29.64 6.31
C LEU A 101 14.06 28.36 6.61
N ALA A 102 13.43 27.77 5.59
CA ALA A 102 12.73 26.50 5.73
C ALA A 102 13.67 25.37 6.17
N GLN A 103 14.85 25.25 5.56
CA GLN A 103 15.85 24.24 5.93
C GLN A 103 16.26 24.38 7.40
N LYS A 104 16.50 25.61 7.88
CA LYS A 104 16.80 25.86 9.29
C LYS A 104 15.64 25.43 10.19
N PHE A 105 14.40 25.68 9.78
CA PHE A 105 13.23 25.25 10.53
C PHE A 105 13.13 23.72 10.60
N PHE A 106 13.16 23.01 9.47
CA PHE A 106 13.06 21.55 9.38
C PHE A 106 14.28 20.81 9.96
N SER A 107 15.43 21.46 10.08
CA SER A 107 16.63 20.85 10.68
C SER A 107 16.58 20.73 12.21
N GLN A 108 15.62 21.39 12.87
CA GLN A 108 15.45 21.30 14.33
C GLN A 108 14.80 19.95 14.66
N ARG A 109 15.50 19.15 15.46
CA ARG A 109 15.17 17.73 15.71
C ARG A 109 14.26 17.52 16.89
N ASN A 110 13.54 16.41 16.87
CA ASN A 110 12.74 15.96 18.00
C ASN A 110 13.61 15.44 19.16
N GLY A 111 12.98 15.25 20.32
CA GLY A 111 13.55 14.49 21.43
C GLY A 111 13.43 12.97 21.25
N ASP A 112 14.15 12.22 22.09
CA ASP A 112 14.30 10.76 21.96
C ASP A 112 12.99 9.97 22.10
N SER A 113 11.99 10.51 22.80
CA SER A 113 10.69 9.85 23.02
C SER A 113 9.69 10.06 21.88
N GLN A 114 10.05 10.79 20.83
CA GLN A 114 9.11 11.13 19.75
C GLN A 114 8.62 9.89 19.00
N HIS A 115 7.32 9.85 18.71
CA HIS A 115 6.69 8.80 17.92
C HIS A 115 7.36 8.63 16.55
N THR A 116 7.53 7.38 16.11
CA THR A 116 8.20 7.06 14.84
C THR A 116 7.20 6.48 13.84
N VAL A 117 7.08 7.13 12.69
CA VAL A 117 6.29 6.71 11.54
C VAL A 117 7.20 6.01 10.53
N HIS A 118 6.88 4.76 10.25
CA HIS A 118 7.53 3.90 9.27
C HIS A 118 6.83 4.07 7.92
N ALA A 119 7.38 4.94 7.08
CA ALA A 119 6.84 5.22 5.76
C ALA A 119 7.24 4.12 4.75
N MET A 120 6.25 3.62 4.02
CA MET A 120 6.42 2.62 2.96
C MET A 120 5.63 3.06 1.74
N GLY A 121 6.29 3.14 0.58
CA GLY A 121 5.59 3.40 -0.67
C GLY A 121 4.64 2.25 -0.96
N HIS A 122 3.41 2.54 -1.35
CA HIS A 122 2.38 1.54 -1.60
C HIS A 122 1.60 1.88 -2.87
N CYS A 123 1.09 0.87 -3.56
CA CYS A 123 0.28 1.03 -4.75
C CYS A 123 -0.74 -0.11 -4.78
N HIS A 124 -1.85 0.09 -4.07
CA HIS A 124 -3.00 -0.81 -4.18
C HIS A 124 -3.53 -0.77 -5.62
N ILE A 125 -3.80 -1.94 -6.21
CA ILE A 125 -4.40 -2.05 -7.53
C ILE A 125 -5.42 -3.16 -7.46
N ASP A 126 -6.70 -2.82 -7.58
CA ASP A 126 -7.74 -3.85 -7.65
C ASP A 126 -7.55 -4.71 -8.91
N SER A 127 -7.54 -6.04 -8.71
CA SER A 127 -7.41 -6.99 -9.83
C SER A 127 -8.49 -6.80 -10.88
N ALA A 128 -9.74 -6.57 -10.43
CA ALA A 128 -10.85 -6.10 -11.24
C ALA A 128 -11.87 -5.39 -10.34
N TRP A 129 -12.12 -4.11 -10.60
CA TRP A 129 -13.15 -3.35 -9.91
C TRP A 129 -14.02 -2.58 -10.91
N LEU A 130 -13.49 -1.50 -11.49
CA LEU A 130 -14.18 -0.66 -12.48
C LEU A 130 -13.56 -0.79 -13.89
N TRP A 131 -12.79 -1.85 -14.09
CA TRP A 131 -12.09 -2.20 -15.34
C TRP A 131 -11.86 -3.71 -15.40
N PRO A 132 -11.62 -4.28 -16.61
CA PRO A 132 -11.36 -5.70 -16.77
C PRO A 132 -9.88 -6.05 -16.50
N TYR A 133 -9.56 -7.34 -16.36
CA TYR A 133 -8.22 -7.82 -15.99
C TYR A 133 -7.12 -7.32 -16.94
N GLU A 134 -7.40 -7.20 -18.23
CA GLU A 134 -6.44 -6.73 -19.23
C GLU A 134 -5.97 -5.30 -18.96
N GLU A 135 -6.83 -4.46 -18.37
CA GLU A 135 -6.43 -3.13 -17.94
C GLU A 135 -5.56 -3.18 -16.69
N THR A 136 -5.82 -4.10 -15.76
CA THR A 136 -4.97 -4.29 -14.56
C THR A 136 -3.55 -4.66 -14.93
N ILE A 137 -3.36 -5.53 -15.92
CA ILE A 137 -2.03 -5.91 -16.42
C ILE A 137 -1.24 -4.66 -16.84
N ARG A 138 -1.89 -3.73 -17.55
CA ARG A 138 -1.30 -2.45 -17.98
C ARG A 138 -1.13 -1.46 -16.84
N LYS A 139 -2.07 -1.41 -15.88
CA LYS A 139 -1.98 -0.58 -14.66
C LYS A 139 -0.79 -0.99 -13.78
N CYS A 140 -0.57 -2.29 -13.59
CA CYS A 140 0.60 -2.81 -12.87
C CYS A 140 1.88 -2.38 -13.57
N ALA A 141 1.99 -2.60 -14.89
CA ALA A 141 3.17 -2.24 -15.65
C ALA A 141 3.50 -0.73 -15.58
N ARG A 142 2.51 0.15 -15.82
CA ARG A 142 2.72 1.61 -15.79
C ARG A 142 3.02 2.14 -14.38
N SER A 143 2.44 1.54 -13.35
CA SER A 143 2.68 1.94 -11.96
C SER A 143 4.08 1.51 -11.52
N TRP A 144 4.43 0.24 -11.75
CA TRP A 144 5.69 -0.32 -11.25
C TRP A 144 6.89 0.18 -12.05
N VAL A 145 6.78 0.46 -13.35
CA VAL A 145 7.87 1.14 -14.07
C VAL A 145 8.12 2.55 -13.52
N THR A 146 7.07 3.27 -13.11
CA THR A 146 7.20 4.59 -12.49
C THR A 146 7.91 4.49 -11.14
N VAL A 147 7.53 3.51 -10.31
CA VAL A 147 8.20 3.22 -9.02
C VAL A 147 9.68 2.89 -9.23
N ILE A 148 10.01 2.06 -10.22
CA ILE A 148 11.40 1.70 -10.52
C ILE A 148 12.22 2.93 -10.92
N ARG A 149 11.66 3.84 -11.73
CA ARG A 149 12.32 5.12 -12.08
C ARG A 149 12.44 6.08 -10.88
N LEU A 150 11.56 5.98 -9.89
CA LEU A 150 11.73 6.71 -8.63
C LEU A 150 12.86 6.11 -7.79
N MET A 151 12.95 4.78 -7.68
CA MET A 151 14.02 4.11 -6.94
C MET A 151 15.42 4.40 -7.50
N GLU A 152 15.54 4.55 -8.83
CA GLU A 152 16.79 4.97 -9.49
C GLU A 152 17.31 6.32 -8.96
N LYS A 153 16.39 7.23 -8.63
CA LYS A 153 16.72 8.58 -8.16
C LYS A 153 16.76 8.70 -6.64
N ASN A 154 16.12 7.77 -5.93
CA ASN A 154 15.94 7.79 -4.49
C ASN A 154 16.43 6.45 -3.89
N PRO A 155 17.74 6.30 -3.60
CA PRO A 155 18.34 5.03 -3.17
C PRO A 155 17.80 4.47 -1.84
N HIS A 156 17.19 5.33 -1.02
CA HIS A 156 16.61 4.94 0.27
C HIS A 156 15.12 4.62 0.19
N MET A 157 14.46 4.83 -0.97
CA MET A 157 13.04 4.56 -1.14
C MET A 157 12.75 3.07 -0.93
N VAL A 158 11.70 2.78 -0.16
CA VAL A 158 11.11 1.45 -0.01
C VAL A 158 9.68 1.47 -0.53
N PHE A 159 9.31 0.40 -1.23
CA PHE A 159 7.99 0.19 -1.81
C PHE A 159 7.50 -1.23 -1.50
N THR A 160 6.22 -1.37 -1.14
CA THR A 160 5.57 -2.65 -0.86
C THR A 160 4.47 -2.95 -1.90
N CYS A 161 4.35 -4.23 -2.26
CA CYS A 161 3.32 -4.70 -3.19
C CYS A 161 2.94 -6.17 -2.91
N SER A 162 1.65 -6.48 -2.89
CA SER A 162 1.08 -7.65 -2.22
C SER A 162 0.75 -8.84 -3.12
N GLN A 163 0.14 -8.61 -4.29
CA GLN A 163 -0.59 -9.66 -5.01
C GLN A 163 0.30 -10.48 -5.95
N ALA A 164 0.54 -11.77 -5.65
CA ALA A 164 1.34 -12.64 -6.51
C ALA A 164 0.79 -12.76 -7.95
N GLN A 165 -0.53 -12.77 -8.14
CA GLN A 165 -1.16 -12.79 -9.47
C GLN A 165 -0.74 -11.60 -10.35
N GLN A 166 -0.55 -10.42 -9.76
CA GLN A 166 -0.11 -9.24 -10.50
C GLN A 166 1.35 -9.37 -10.93
N PHE A 167 2.20 -9.93 -10.07
CA PHE A 167 3.58 -10.25 -10.45
C PHE A 167 3.63 -11.30 -11.57
N ASP A 168 2.78 -12.33 -11.52
CA ASP A 168 2.68 -13.35 -12.57
C ASP A 168 2.25 -12.76 -13.92
N TRP A 169 1.28 -11.84 -13.89
CA TRP A 169 0.90 -11.08 -15.08
C TRP A 169 2.03 -10.22 -15.63
N VAL A 170 2.72 -9.45 -14.78
CA VAL A 170 3.84 -8.61 -15.23
C VAL A 170 5.03 -9.45 -15.71
N LYS A 171 5.31 -10.58 -15.07
CA LYS A 171 6.31 -11.55 -15.52
C LYS A 171 6.02 -12.04 -16.93
N SER A 172 4.75 -12.36 -17.21
CA SER A 172 4.32 -12.90 -18.50
C SER A 172 4.29 -11.85 -19.61
N TRP A 173 3.76 -10.64 -19.33
CA TRP A 173 3.53 -9.61 -20.34
C TRP A 173 4.67 -8.59 -20.47
N TYR A 174 5.43 -8.36 -19.40
CA TYR A 174 6.52 -7.37 -19.35
C TYR A 174 7.78 -7.95 -18.67
N PRO A 175 8.39 -9.03 -19.22
CA PRO A 175 9.51 -9.73 -18.59
C PRO A 175 10.73 -8.84 -18.31
N GLY A 176 10.96 -7.79 -19.13
CA GLY A 176 12.02 -6.81 -18.89
C GLY A 176 11.77 -5.89 -17.69
N LEU A 177 10.51 -5.57 -17.40
CA LEU A 177 10.12 -4.87 -16.17
C LEU A 177 10.24 -5.81 -14.97
N PHE A 178 9.78 -7.06 -15.11
CA PHE A 178 9.89 -8.06 -14.05
C PHE A 178 11.34 -8.31 -13.63
N SER A 179 12.28 -8.35 -14.59
CA SER A 179 13.72 -8.47 -14.31
C SER A 179 14.25 -7.27 -13.49
N GLN A 180 13.77 -6.06 -13.77
CA GLN A 180 14.10 -4.87 -12.97
C GLN A 180 13.50 -4.97 -11.56
N ILE A 181 12.26 -5.46 -11.43
CA ILE A 181 11.63 -5.71 -10.12
C ILE A 181 12.50 -6.67 -9.31
N GLN A 182 12.89 -7.82 -9.87
CA GLN A 182 13.77 -8.78 -9.20
C GLN A 182 15.09 -8.14 -8.73
N HIS A 183 15.67 -7.22 -9.51
CA HIS A 183 16.86 -6.46 -9.12
C HIS A 183 16.61 -5.57 -7.90
N TYR A 184 15.51 -4.81 -7.87
CA TYR A 184 15.17 -3.95 -6.73
C TYR A 184 14.66 -4.73 -5.51
N VAL A 185 14.12 -5.93 -5.69
CA VAL A 185 13.84 -6.88 -4.62
C VAL A 185 15.13 -7.34 -3.95
N LYS A 186 16.15 -7.73 -4.73
CA LYS A 186 17.48 -8.09 -4.20
C LYS A 186 18.16 -6.93 -3.46
N LYS A 187 17.89 -5.68 -3.86
CA LYS A 187 18.38 -4.47 -3.18
C LYS A 187 17.61 -4.13 -1.90
N GLY A 188 16.47 -4.78 -1.64
CA GLY A 188 15.62 -4.46 -0.48
C GLY A 188 14.81 -3.17 -0.62
N GLN A 189 14.69 -2.61 -1.84
CA GLN A 189 13.88 -1.40 -2.09
C GLN A 189 12.46 -1.75 -2.53
N PHE A 190 12.30 -2.79 -3.34
CA PHE A 190 10.98 -3.31 -3.72
C PHE A 190 10.69 -4.55 -2.87
N ILE A 191 9.67 -4.51 -2.02
CA ILE A 191 9.37 -5.58 -1.06
C ILE A 191 8.06 -6.25 -1.46
N PRO A 192 8.08 -7.50 -1.93
CA PRO A 192 6.88 -8.31 -2.07
C PRO A 192 6.33 -8.63 -0.67
N VAL A 193 5.06 -8.31 -0.43
CA VAL A 193 4.38 -8.50 0.88
C VAL A 193 3.15 -9.40 0.72
N GLY A 194 2.48 -9.73 1.81
CA GLY A 194 1.16 -10.37 1.80
C GLY A 194 1.18 -11.90 1.75
N GLY A 195 2.00 -12.51 0.90
CA GLY A 195 2.12 -13.97 0.86
C GLY A 195 0.90 -14.70 0.29
N THR A 196 -0.06 -14.01 -0.32
CA THR A 196 -1.25 -14.60 -0.97
C THR A 196 -1.26 -14.43 -2.48
N TRP A 197 -2.09 -15.21 -3.18
CA TRP A 197 -2.24 -15.12 -4.63
C TRP A 197 -2.88 -13.78 -5.05
N VAL A 198 -3.96 -13.39 -4.38
CA VAL A 198 -4.59 -12.06 -4.47
C VAL A 198 -4.87 -11.49 -3.07
N GLU A 199 -5.23 -10.21 -3.01
CA GLU A 199 -5.87 -9.62 -1.83
C GLU A 199 -7.32 -10.10 -1.77
N MET A 200 -7.54 -11.22 -1.08
CA MET A 200 -8.81 -11.94 -1.07
C MET A 200 -9.83 -11.37 -0.08
N ASP A 201 -11.11 -11.65 -0.33
CA ASP A 201 -12.15 -11.41 0.67
C ASP A 201 -11.91 -12.28 1.92
N GLY A 202 -12.12 -11.69 3.10
CA GLY A 202 -11.79 -12.30 4.38
C GLY A 202 -12.90 -13.16 4.98
N ASN A 203 -14.05 -13.28 4.30
CA ASN A 203 -15.27 -13.88 4.86
C ASN A 203 -15.86 -14.98 3.97
N LEU A 204 -16.01 -14.73 2.67
CA LEU A 204 -16.79 -15.57 1.76
C LEU A 204 -16.08 -16.86 1.29
N PRO A 205 -14.77 -16.85 0.95
CA PRO A 205 -14.09 -18.05 0.46
C PRO A 205 -14.15 -19.20 1.48
N SER A 206 -14.12 -20.45 1.00
CA SER A 206 -13.94 -21.60 1.89
C SER A 206 -12.58 -21.54 2.60
N GLY A 207 -12.45 -22.26 3.72
CA GLY A 207 -11.17 -22.39 4.41
C GLY A 207 -10.06 -22.98 3.52
N GLU A 208 -10.38 -23.97 2.68
CA GLU A 208 -9.43 -24.53 1.71
C GLU A 208 -9.01 -23.49 0.67
N SER A 209 -9.93 -22.65 0.19
CA SER A 209 -9.60 -21.55 -0.72
C SER A 209 -8.64 -20.56 -0.08
N MET A 210 -8.83 -20.22 1.20
CA MET A 210 -7.89 -19.36 1.94
C MET A 210 -6.52 -20.03 2.08
N VAL A 211 -6.46 -21.34 2.37
CA VAL A 211 -5.19 -22.10 2.38
C VAL A 211 -4.52 -22.07 1.01
N ARG A 212 -5.27 -22.23 -0.08
CA ARG A 212 -4.75 -22.19 -1.46
C ARG A 212 -4.20 -20.82 -1.83
N GLN A 213 -4.83 -19.75 -1.34
CA GLN A 213 -4.34 -18.38 -1.53
C GLN A 213 -2.95 -18.20 -0.91
N PHE A 214 -2.75 -18.62 0.33
CA PHE A 214 -1.43 -18.60 0.96
C PHE A 214 -0.44 -19.54 0.27
N LEU A 215 -0.85 -20.77 -0.04
CA LEU A 215 0.01 -21.77 -0.67
C LEU A 215 0.57 -21.27 -2.01
N GLU A 216 -0.29 -20.75 -2.88
CA GLU A 216 0.12 -20.28 -4.20
C GLU A 216 0.91 -18.97 -4.13
N GLY A 217 0.53 -18.03 -3.24
CA GLY A 217 1.26 -16.79 -3.00
C GLY A 217 2.67 -17.04 -2.46
N GLN A 218 2.79 -17.76 -1.35
CA GLN A 218 4.07 -18.11 -0.74
C GLN A 218 4.96 -18.90 -1.71
N ARG A 219 4.40 -19.86 -2.45
CA ARG A 219 5.14 -20.63 -3.46
C ARG A 219 5.68 -19.72 -4.55
N PHE A 220 4.87 -18.79 -5.06
CA PHE A 220 5.29 -17.85 -6.09
C PHE A 220 6.43 -16.96 -5.60
N PHE A 221 6.29 -16.32 -4.43
CA PHE A 221 7.33 -15.44 -3.90
C PHE A 221 8.62 -16.19 -3.58
N LYS A 222 8.53 -17.42 -3.07
CA LYS A 222 9.70 -18.26 -2.86
C LYS A 222 10.42 -18.58 -4.16
N GLN A 223 9.68 -18.92 -5.21
CA GLN A 223 10.24 -19.28 -6.52
C GLN A 223 10.88 -18.08 -7.22
N GLU A 224 10.24 -16.91 -7.21
CA GLU A 224 10.67 -15.75 -8.00
C GLU A 224 11.66 -14.83 -7.27
N PHE A 225 11.57 -14.78 -5.94
CA PHE A 225 12.35 -13.84 -5.10
C PHE A 225 13.17 -14.51 -4.00
N GLY A 226 13.02 -15.82 -3.79
CA GLY A 226 13.82 -16.61 -2.84
C GLY A 226 13.35 -16.55 -1.39
N ASN A 227 12.31 -15.76 -1.08
CA ASN A 227 11.83 -15.52 0.29
C ASN A 227 10.33 -15.80 0.41
N TYR A 228 9.91 -16.22 1.61
CA TYR A 228 8.51 -16.23 2.02
C TYR A 228 8.16 -14.88 2.67
N CYS A 229 6.93 -14.42 2.48
CA CYS A 229 6.41 -13.28 3.24
C CYS A 229 6.17 -13.72 4.69
N LYS A 230 6.47 -12.84 5.65
CA LYS A 230 6.23 -13.10 7.09
C LYS A 230 4.94 -12.45 7.58
N GLU A 231 4.39 -11.56 6.76
CA GLU A 231 3.23 -10.73 7.00
C GLU A 231 2.15 -10.98 5.94
N PHE A 232 0.91 -11.05 6.41
CA PHE A 232 -0.26 -10.94 5.56
C PHE A 232 -0.63 -9.46 5.41
N TRP A 233 -0.91 -9.04 4.19
CA TRP A 233 -1.08 -7.64 3.81
C TRP A 233 -2.40 -7.51 3.07
N LEU A 234 -3.40 -6.98 3.76
CA LEU A 234 -4.78 -6.99 3.30
C LEU A 234 -5.51 -5.69 3.67
N PRO A 235 -5.03 -4.53 3.15
CA PRO A 235 -5.53 -3.22 3.53
C PRO A 235 -6.99 -2.99 3.14
N ASP A 236 -7.47 -3.58 2.03
CA ASP A 236 -8.73 -3.21 1.40
C ASP A 236 -9.90 -4.21 1.59
N THR A 237 -9.74 -5.25 2.40
CA THR A 237 -10.77 -6.30 2.56
C THR A 237 -11.94 -5.92 3.49
N PHE A 238 -13.15 -6.38 3.14
CA PHE A 238 -14.39 -6.05 3.83
C PHE A 238 -14.71 -7.00 5.00
N GLY A 239 -13.87 -6.97 6.04
CA GLY A 239 -14.01 -7.78 7.26
C GLY A 239 -13.17 -9.06 7.23
N TYR A 240 -12.94 -9.65 8.41
CA TYR A 240 -11.96 -10.74 8.54
C TYR A 240 -12.45 -11.86 9.47
N SER A 241 -12.55 -13.07 8.92
CA SER A 241 -12.91 -14.29 9.63
C SER A 241 -11.99 -14.60 10.80
N ALA A 242 -12.58 -15.03 11.92
CA ALA A 242 -11.90 -15.38 13.16
C ALA A 242 -10.89 -16.54 13.04
N GLN A 243 -10.86 -17.28 11.93
CA GLN A 243 -9.90 -18.38 11.72
C GLN A 243 -8.64 -17.97 10.95
N LEU A 244 -8.58 -16.75 10.42
CA LEU A 244 -7.42 -16.26 9.68
C LEU A 244 -6.11 -16.29 10.50
N PRO A 245 -6.07 -16.04 11.82
CA PRO A 245 -4.85 -16.21 12.63
C PRO A 245 -4.24 -17.61 12.53
N GLN A 246 -5.07 -18.64 12.62
CA GLN A 246 -4.64 -20.04 12.50
C GLN A 246 -4.09 -20.33 11.09
N LEU A 247 -4.79 -19.87 10.05
CA LEU A 247 -4.37 -20.07 8.66
C LEU A 247 -3.07 -19.35 8.32
N MET A 248 -2.89 -18.13 8.85
CA MET A 248 -1.65 -17.38 8.73
C MET A 248 -0.48 -18.13 9.37
N GLN A 249 -0.62 -18.57 10.63
CA GLN A 249 0.43 -19.33 11.31
C GLN A 249 0.77 -20.63 10.57
N GLY A 250 -0.24 -21.36 10.11
CA GLY A 250 -0.05 -22.58 9.30
C GLY A 250 0.72 -22.34 7.99
N SER A 251 0.74 -21.10 7.52
CA SER A 251 1.47 -20.65 6.31
C SER A 251 2.79 -19.94 6.62
N GLY A 252 3.24 -19.98 7.89
CA GLY A 252 4.48 -19.33 8.35
C GLY A 252 4.39 -17.81 8.50
N ILE A 253 3.17 -17.24 8.52
CA ILE A 253 2.90 -15.82 8.67
C ILE A 253 2.50 -15.53 10.12
N THR A 254 3.18 -14.58 10.75
CA THR A 254 2.95 -14.20 12.17
C THR A 254 2.55 -12.74 12.34
N ARG A 255 2.52 -11.99 11.24
CA ARG A 255 2.26 -10.54 11.21
C ARG A 255 1.08 -10.26 10.27
N PHE A 256 0.27 -9.26 10.59
CA PHE A 256 -0.88 -8.88 9.79
C PHE A 256 -1.00 -7.36 9.65
N LEU A 257 -1.19 -6.88 8.43
CA LEU A 257 -1.51 -5.48 8.15
C LEU A 257 -2.85 -5.35 7.42
N THR A 258 -3.71 -4.45 7.93
CA THR A 258 -5.00 -4.10 7.34
C THR A 258 -5.20 -2.57 7.37
N GLN A 259 -6.29 -2.05 6.78
CA GLN A 259 -6.72 -0.65 6.92
C GLN A 259 -8.25 -0.51 7.13
N LYS A 260 -9.08 -1.35 6.50
CA LYS A 260 -10.55 -1.17 6.48
C LYS A 260 -11.24 -1.08 7.84
N LEU A 261 -10.67 -1.65 8.90
CA LEU A 261 -11.24 -1.54 10.25
C LEU A 261 -11.34 -0.09 10.76
N SER A 262 -10.53 0.82 10.20
CA SER A 262 -10.66 2.26 10.46
C SER A 262 -11.94 2.90 9.91
N TRP A 263 -12.73 2.19 9.09
CA TRP A 263 -13.91 2.69 8.40
C TRP A 263 -15.23 2.16 9.00
N ASN A 264 -15.20 1.65 10.24
CA ASN A 264 -16.41 1.26 10.94
C ASN A 264 -17.41 2.43 11.07
N LEU A 265 -18.69 2.13 10.92
CA LEU A 265 -19.78 3.13 10.91
C LEU A 265 -20.16 3.61 12.31
N VAL A 266 -20.14 2.73 13.29
CA VAL A 266 -20.65 2.99 14.65
C VAL A 266 -19.52 2.96 15.65
N ASN A 267 -18.76 1.86 15.71
CA ASN A 267 -17.73 1.66 16.71
C ASN A 267 -16.34 1.87 16.13
N THR A 268 -15.66 2.91 16.59
CA THR A 268 -14.22 3.04 16.34
C THR A 268 -13.49 1.86 16.98
N PHE A 269 -12.75 1.10 16.19
CA PHE A 269 -11.99 -0.05 16.70
C PHE A 269 -10.97 0.39 17.77
N PRO A 270 -10.80 -0.35 18.88
CA PRO A 270 -10.11 0.17 20.07
C PRO A 270 -8.57 0.15 20.01
N HIS A 271 -7.96 -0.51 19.02
CA HIS A 271 -6.50 -0.68 18.92
C HIS A 271 -6.02 -0.41 17.49
N ASN A 272 -4.79 0.07 17.31
CA ASN A 272 -4.08 0.06 16.03
C ASN A 272 -2.99 -1.01 15.98
N THR A 273 -2.46 -1.43 17.14
CA THR A 273 -1.46 -2.50 17.29
C THR A 273 -1.90 -3.45 18.40
N PHE A 274 -2.13 -4.71 18.05
CA PHE A 274 -2.67 -5.71 18.98
C PHE A 274 -2.33 -7.13 18.51
N PHE A 275 -2.44 -8.10 19.42
CA PHE A 275 -2.46 -9.52 19.04
C PHE A 275 -3.86 -9.91 18.61
N TRP A 276 -4.00 -10.40 17.40
CA TRP A 276 -5.25 -10.99 16.94
C TRP A 276 -5.23 -12.50 17.18
N GLU A 277 -6.13 -12.96 18.03
CA GLU A 277 -6.27 -14.35 18.43
C GLU A 277 -7.45 -15.02 17.71
N GLY A 278 -7.16 -16.16 17.06
CA GLY A 278 -8.16 -16.97 16.38
C GLY A 278 -8.96 -17.86 17.32
N LEU A 279 -9.92 -18.59 16.76
CA LEU A 279 -10.83 -19.44 17.54
C LEU A 279 -10.11 -20.58 18.29
N ASP A 280 -8.92 -20.97 17.84
CA ASP A 280 -8.08 -22.02 18.41
C ASP A 280 -7.00 -21.50 19.37
N GLY A 281 -6.90 -20.18 19.56
CA GLY A 281 -5.85 -19.53 20.35
C GLY A 281 -4.59 -19.19 19.56
N SER A 282 -4.52 -19.48 18.25
CA SER A 282 -3.42 -19.00 17.40
C SER A 282 -3.41 -17.47 17.35
N GLN A 283 -2.25 -16.84 17.51
CA GLN A 283 -2.11 -15.38 17.58
C GLN A 283 -1.21 -14.81 16.48
N VAL A 284 -1.59 -13.68 15.90
CA VAL A 284 -0.73 -12.90 14.99
C VAL A 284 -0.63 -11.45 15.45
N LEU A 285 0.56 -10.85 15.31
CA LEU A 285 0.74 -9.43 15.61
C LEU A 285 0.11 -8.60 14.47
N THR A 286 -0.92 -7.85 14.81
CA THR A 286 -1.71 -7.06 13.85
C THR A 286 -1.44 -5.59 14.02
N HIS A 287 -1.24 -4.88 12.90
CA HIS A 287 -1.16 -3.44 12.84
C HIS A 287 -2.07 -2.90 11.74
N PHE A 288 -2.83 -1.83 11.99
CA PHE A 288 -3.41 -1.04 10.90
C PHE A 288 -3.05 0.44 11.03
N PRO A 289 -2.55 1.07 9.94
CA PRO A 289 -2.04 2.44 9.98
C PRO A 289 -3.06 3.42 10.57
N PRO A 290 -2.71 4.16 11.65
CA PRO A 290 -3.64 5.09 12.30
C PRO A 290 -4.02 6.31 11.44
N GLY A 291 -3.27 6.60 10.37
CA GLY A 291 -3.64 7.66 9.43
C GLY A 291 -4.89 7.33 8.58
N ASN A 292 -5.55 6.19 8.80
CA ASN A 292 -6.85 5.83 8.23
C ASN A 292 -6.88 5.71 6.69
N SER A 293 -5.72 5.55 6.07
CA SER A 293 -5.56 5.47 4.62
C SER A 293 -4.31 4.69 4.26
N TYR A 294 -4.39 3.92 3.17
CA TYR A 294 -3.22 3.33 2.51
C TYR A 294 -2.74 4.15 1.30
N GLU A 295 -3.27 5.37 1.13
CA GLU A 295 -3.01 6.30 0.03
C GLU A 295 -2.49 7.67 0.51
N MET A 296 -1.69 7.68 1.59
CA MET A 296 -1.17 8.93 2.15
C MET A 296 -0.28 9.67 1.14
N LYS A 297 -0.15 10.99 1.29
CA LYS A 297 0.56 11.86 0.35
C LYS A 297 1.81 12.51 0.96
N GLY A 298 2.23 12.00 2.12
CA GLY A 298 3.33 12.54 2.91
C GLY A 298 3.06 13.97 3.40
N LYS A 299 1.79 14.36 3.52
CA LYS A 299 1.42 15.68 4.04
C LYS A 299 1.60 15.71 5.55
N VAL A 300 1.77 16.91 6.10
CA VAL A 300 1.80 17.12 7.56
C VAL A 300 0.50 16.60 8.20
N GLU A 301 -0.64 16.76 7.52
CA GLU A 301 -1.93 16.21 7.95
C GLU A 301 -1.89 14.69 8.14
N ASP A 302 -1.31 13.95 7.20
CA ASP A 302 -1.21 12.48 7.27
C ASP A 302 -0.43 12.06 8.53
N LEU A 303 0.65 12.78 8.83
CA LEU A 303 1.55 12.50 9.95
C LEU A 303 0.94 12.87 11.31
N VAL A 304 0.35 14.07 11.40
CA VAL A 304 -0.35 14.52 12.62
C VAL A 304 -1.53 13.60 12.92
N ASN A 305 -2.31 13.22 11.90
CA ASN A 305 -3.41 12.28 12.08
C ASN A 305 -2.93 10.89 12.49
N THR A 306 -1.80 10.40 11.95
CA THR A 306 -1.21 9.13 12.37
C THR A 306 -0.91 9.12 13.88
N VAL A 307 -0.32 10.19 14.42
CA VAL A 307 -0.08 10.27 15.88
C VAL A 307 -1.39 10.46 16.63
N LYS A 308 -2.27 11.36 16.17
CA LYS A 308 -3.52 11.70 16.85
C LYS A 308 -4.46 10.50 16.98
N ASN A 309 -4.59 9.71 15.93
CA ASN A 309 -5.54 8.62 15.83
C ASN A 309 -5.05 7.31 16.43
N ASN A 310 -3.73 7.16 16.68
CA ASN A 310 -3.17 5.98 17.33
C ASN A 310 -3.90 5.71 18.66
N LYS A 311 -4.53 4.54 18.77
CA LYS A 311 -5.30 4.13 19.95
C LYS A 311 -4.44 3.49 21.04
N ASP A 312 -3.23 3.06 20.71
CA ASP A 312 -2.31 2.40 21.63
C ASP A 312 -1.20 3.34 22.14
N LYS A 313 -1.52 4.63 22.27
CA LYS A 313 -0.60 5.63 22.86
C LYS A 313 -0.15 5.18 24.25
N GLY A 314 1.14 5.28 24.50
CA GLY A 314 1.77 4.82 25.74
C GLY A 314 2.06 3.31 25.79
N ARG A 315 1.62 2.53 24.79
CA ARG A 315 1.95 1.09 24.64
C ARG A 315 2.77 0.81 23.40
N ALA A 316 2.49 1.51 22.30
CA ALA A 316 3.25 1.41 21.06
C ALA A 316 3.66 2.81 20.58
N ASN A 317 4.96 3.00 20.32
CA ASN A 317 5.50 4.27 19.85
C ASN A 317 5.89 4.28 18.35
N HIS A 318 5.42 3.29 17.61
CA HIS A 318 5.69 3.08 16.19
C HIS A 318 4.39 2.90 15.41
N SER A 319 4.30 3.48 14.22
CA SER A 319 3.16 3.30 13.31
C SER A 319 3.61 3.17 11.86
N ALA A 320 2.87 2.43 11.05
CA ALA A 320 3.00 2.46 9.60
C ALA A 320 2.42 3.76 9.01
N ALA A 321 3.01 4.21 7.90
CA ALA A 321 2.36 5.11 6.95
C ALA A 321 2.56 4.58 5.54
N LEU A 322 1.46 4.21 4.88
CA LEU A 322 1.48 3.76 3.50
C LEU A 322 1.15 4.94 2.59
N PHE A 323 2.06 5.27 1.68
CA PHE A 323 1.93 6.44 0.82
C PHE A 323 1.98 6.10 -0.66
N GLY A 324 1.20 6.80 -1.47
CA GLY A 324 1.06 6.56 -2.90
C GLY A 324 -0.39 6.63 -3.36
N PHE A 325 -0.60 6.69 -4.65
CA PHE A 325 -1.94 6.49 -5.22
C PHE A 325 -2.23 4.98 -5.34
N GLY A 326 -3.40 4.57 -4.89
CA GLY A 326 -3.89 3.20 -4.85
C GLY A 326 -5.16 3.01 -5.69
N ASP A 327 -5.91 1.96 -5.34
CA ASP A 327 -7.17 1.45 -5.91
C ASP A 327 -7.11 1.11 -7.42
N GLY A 328 -6.64 2.03 -8.25
CA GLY A 328 -6.40 1.84 -9.69
C GLY A 328 -4.95 2.01 -10.13
N GLY A 329 -4.02 2.19 -9.19
CA GLY A 329 -2.58 2.32 -9.42
C GLY A 329 -2.03 3.75 -9.34
N GLY A 330 -0.84 3.95 -9.91
CA GLY A 330 -0.09 5.21 -9.87
C GLY A 330 1.07 5.18 -8.88
N GLY A 331 0.83 4.71 -7.66
CA GLY A 331 1.85 4.55 -6.63
C GLY A 331 2.44 5.87 -6.12
N PRO A 332 3.61 5.83 -5.45
CA PRO A 332 4.29 7.02 -4.94
C PRO A 332 4.70 8.02 -6.02
N THR A 333 4.87 9.29 -5.64
CA THR A 333 5.44 10.34 -6.50
C THR A 333 6.67 10.98 -5.87
N GLN A 334 7.52 11.63 -6.68
CA GLN A 334 8.68 12.37 -6.16
C GLN A 334 8.28 13.41 -5.11
N LEU A 335 7.15 14.11 -5.29
CA LEU A 335 6.66 15.07 -4.30
C LEU A 335 6.41 14.43 -2.93
N MET A 336 5.85 13.21 -2.89
CA MET A 336 5.59 12.53 -1.62
C MET A 336 6.90 12.21 -0.91
N LEU A 337 7.91 11.75 -1.64
CA LEU A 337 9.26 11.52 -1.10
C LEU A 337 9.89 12.82 -0.61
N ASP A 338 9.85 13.87 -1.43
CA ASP A 338 10.37 15.19 -1.10
C ASP A 338 9.75 15.73 0.21
N ARG A 339 8.45 15.50 0.43
CA ARG A 339 7.78 15.89 1.68
C ARG A 339 8.28 15.06 2.85
N LEU A 340 8.26 13.73 2.74
CA LEU A 340 8.70 12.83 3.81
C LEU A 340 10.17 13.09 4.22
N ASP A 341 11.04 13.43 3.27
CA ASP A 341 12.44 13.77 3.53
C ASP A 341 12.60 15.04 4.40
N ARG A 342 11.70 16.02 4.28
CA ARG A 342 11.72 17.24 5.11
C ARG A 342 11.35 17.00 6.56
N VAL A 343 10.62 15.92 6.84
CA VAL A 343 10.05 15.63 8.16
C VAL A 343 10.61 14.33 8.73
N GLN A 344 11.80 13.92 8.28
CA GLN A 344 12.49 12.76 8.83
C GLN A 344 12.65 12.87 10.35
N ASP A 345 13.06 14.05 10.82
CA ASP A 345 13.18 14.35 12.23
C ASP A 345 13.00 15.86 12.47
N THR A 346 11.78 16.35 12.22
CA THR A 346 11.41 17.76 12.43
C THR A 346 10.62 17.91 13.72
N ASP A 347 11.09 18.77 14.62
CA ASP A 347 10.41 19.12 15.87
C ASP A 347 8.98 19.59 15.64
N GLY A 348 8.06 19.09 16.48
CA GLY A 348 6.61 19.29 16.37
C GLY A 348 5.87 18.28 15.51
N LEU A 349 6.57 17.39 14.80
CA LEU A 349 5.99 16.31 13.99
C LEU A 349 6.55 14.95 14.43
N PRO A 350 5.87 13.82 14.17
CA PRO A 350 6.50 12.52 14.39
C PRO A 350 7.78 12.39 13.56
N ARG A 351 8.73 11.58 14.06
CA ARG A 351 9.87 11.16 13.24
C ARG A 351 9.36 10.30 12.10
N VAL A 352 9.86 10.53 10.89
CA VAL A 352 9.49 9.75 9.71
C VAL A 352 10.73 9.04 9.19
N GLN A 353 10.61 7.75 8.94
CA GLN A 353 11.68 7.00 8.30
C GLN A 353 11.13 6.12 7.20
N MET A 354 11.81 6.10 6.07
CA MET A 354 11.56 5.08 5.07
C MET A 354 11.92 3.71 5.67
N SER A 355 11.01 2.76 5.59
CA SER A 355 11.10 1.50 6.33
C SER A 355 10.61 0.31 5.51
N SER A 356 10.87 -0.89 6.01
CA SER A 356 10.24 -2.14 5.57
C SER A 356 9.16 -2.59 6.57
N PRO A 357 8.27 -3.50 6.16
CA PRO A 357 7.37 -4.21 7.08
C PRO A 357 8.14 -4.92 8.19
N ASP A 358 9.25 -5.60 7.85
CA ASP A 358 10.06 -6.34 8.82
C ASP A 358 10.59 -5.42 9.93
N ARG A 359 11.09 -4.24 9.56
CA ARG A 359 11.57 -3.25 10.54
C ARG A 359 10.44 -2.72 11.41
N LEU A 360 9.29 -2.36 10.83
CA LEU A 360 8.13 -1.90 11.61
C LEU A 360 7.70 -2.95 12.63
N PHE A 361 7.44 -4.19 12.17
CA PHE A 361 6.94 -5.24 13.05
C PHE A 361 7.95 -5.63 14.11
N SER A 362 9.26 -5.59 13.83
CA SER A 362 10.27 -5.84 14.86
C SER A 362 10.29 -4.78 15.97
N GLU A 363 10.04 -3.50 15.66
CA GLU A 363 9.87 -2.49 16.71
C GLU A 363 8.59 -2.74 17.53
N LEU A 364 7.48 -3.12 16.87
CA LEU A 364 6.23 -3.44 17.55
C LEU A 364 6.31 -4.72 18.40
N GLU A 365 7.10 -5.71 17.97
CA GLU A 365 7.37 -6.95 18.71
C GLU A 365 8.14 -6.69 20.01
N ALA A 366 9.01 -5.66 20.03
CA ALA A 366 9.73 -5.26 21.23
C ALA A 366 8.79 -4.78 22.34
N ASP A 367 7.65 -4.20 21.98
CA ASP A 367 6.60 -3.73 22.89
C ASP A 367 5.50 -4.79 23.16
N SER A 368 5.67 -6.03 22.69
CA SER A 368 4.63 -7.08 22.70
C SER A 368 3.97 -7.30 24.07
N SER A 369 4.71 -7.22 25.18
CA SER A 369 4.16 -7.41 26.52
C SER A 369 3.16 -6.33 26.95
N LEU A 370 3.09 -5.21 26.22
CA LEU A 370 2.19 -4.09 26.51
C LEU A 370 0.92 -4.12 25.65
N LEU A 371 0.88 -4.96 24.61
CA LEU A 371 -0.19 -4.98 23.62
C LEU A 371 -1.42 -5.76 24.13
N CYS A 372 -2.60 -5.31 23.71
CA CYS A 372 -3.84 -6.03 23.97
C CYS A 372 -4.05 -7.19 23.00
N THR A 373 -4.90 -8.13 23.39
CA THR A 373 -5.38 -9.22 22.53
C THR A 373 -6.83 -8.96 22.13
N TRP A 374 -7.13 -9.14 20.85
CA TRP A 374 -8.48 -9.22 20.31
C TRP A 374 -8.77 -10.66 19.91
N THR A 375 -9.73 -11.31 20.55
CA THR A 375 -10.10 -12.70 20.27
C THR A 375 -11.35 -12.75 19.37
N GLY A 376 -11.27 -13.53 18.29
CA GLY A 376 -12.40 -13.80 17.41
C GLY A 376 -12.38 -12.97 16.12
N GLU A 377 -13.57 -12.64 15.61
CA GLU A 377 -13.73 -11.98 14.32
C GLU A 377 -13.31 -10.51 14.37
N LEU A 378 -12.68 -10.00 13.30
CA LEU A 378 -12.54 -8.56 13.08
C LEU A 378 -13.67 -8.10 12.15
N PHE A 379 -14.83 -7.89 12.75
CA PHE A 379 -16.05 -7.49 12.04
C PHE A 379 -15.93 -6.06 11.51
N LEU A 380 -16.22 -5.88 10.22
CA LEU A 380 -16.32 -4.56 9.58
C LEU A 380 -17.79 -4.13 9.55
N GLU A 381 -18.10 -2.99 10.16
CA GLU A 381 -19.48 -2.48 10.26
C GLU A 381 -19.99 -1.81 8.96
N LEU A 382 -19.26 -1.98 7.87
CA LEU A 382 -19.47 -1.35 6.58
C LEU A 382 -19.49 -2.43 5.47
N HIS A 383 -20.19 -2.14 4.37
CA HIS A 383 -20.25 -3.02 3.19
C HIS A 383 -20.94 -4.38 3.39
N ASN A 384 -21.77 -4.57 4.41
CA ASN A 384 -22.51 -5.84 4.66
C ASN A 384 -23.38 -6.32 3.47
N GLY A 385 -23.79 -5.43 2.57
CA GLY A 385 -24.52 -5.81 1.35
C GLY A 385 -23.69 -6.68 0.38
N THR A 386 -22.36 -6.70 0.54
CA THR A 386 -21.45 -7.51 -0.28
C THR A 386 -21.65 -9.01 -0.09
N TYR A 387 -22.21 -9.44 1.05
CA TYR A 387 -22.53 -10.84 1.32
C TYR A 387 -23.66 -11.39 0.43
N THR A 388 -24.55 -10.54 -0.07
CA THR A 388 -25.74 -10.96 -0.85
C THR A 388 -25.68 -10.55 -2.32
N THR A 389 -25.07 -9.41 -2.65
CA THR A 389 -24.93 -8.96 -4.05
C THR A 389 -24.15 -9.97 -4.89
N GLN A 390 -24.33 -9.96 -6.21
CA GLN A 390 -23.64 -10.91 -7.12
C GLN A 390 -23.80 -12.38 -6.72
N ALA A 391 -25.03 -12.78 -6.37
CA ALA A 391 -25.35 -14.12 -5.88
C ALA A 391 -24.94 -15.25 -6.83
N GLN A 392 -25.04 -15.04 -8.15
CA GLN A 392 -24.63 -16.04 -9.15
C GLN A 392 -23.12 -16.31 -9.12
N ILE A 393 -22.29 -15.27 -8.94
CA ILE A 393 -20.83 -15.42 -8.81
C ILE A 393 -20.51 -16.19 -7.53
N LYS A 394 -21.18 -15.88 -6.42
CA LYS A 394 -20.98 -16.58 -5.13
C LYS A 394 -21.36 -18.06 -5.22
N LEU A 395 -22.50 -18.37 -5.86
CA LEU A 395 -22.93 -19.74 -6.10
C LEU A 395 -21.92 -20.48 -6.98
N GLY A 396 -21.49 -19.87 -8.08
CA GLY A 396 -20.47 -20.43 -8.97
C GLY A 396 -19.15 -20.69 -8.25
N ASN A 397 -18.67 -19.73 -7.44
CA ASN A 397 -17.47 -19.91 -6.63
C ASN A 397 -17.61 -21.09 -5.68
N ARG A 398 -18.71 -21.21 -4.93
CA ARG A 398 -18.93 -22.33 -4.00
C ARG A 398 -18.97 -23.68 -4.73
N GLN A 399 -19.61 -23.72 -5.90
CA GLN A 399 -19.64 -24.94 -6.74
C GLN A 399 -18.23 -25.31 -7.22
N CYS A 400 -17.43 -24.34 -7.68
CA CYS A 400 -16.05 -24.56 -8.06
C CYS A 400 -15.20 -25.07 -6.90
N GLU A 401 -15.33 -24.50 -5.70
CA GLU A 401 -14.63 -24.97 -4.50
C GLU A 401 -14.96 -26.43 -4.18
N THR A 402 -16.24 -26.81 -4.20
CA THR A 402 -16.67 -28.20 -3.97
C THR A 402 -16.12 -29.14 -5.06
N LEU A 403 -16.23 -28.75 -6.34
CA LEU A 403 -15.75 -29.57 -7.45
C LEU A 403 -14.23 -29.76 -7.40
N LEU A 404 -13.47 -28.71 -7.10
CA LEU A 404 -12.02 -28.80 -6.96
C LEU A 404 -11.62 -29.72 -5.81
N HIS A 405 -12.28 -29.57 -4.66
CA HIS A 405 -12.10 -30.49 -3.53
C HIS A 405 -12.35 -31.96 -3.96
N ASP A 406 -13.49 -32.24 -4.56
CA ASP A 406 -13.89 -33.61 -4.92
C ASP A 406 -12.94 -34.22 -5.97
N VAL A 407 -12.52 -33.42 -6.96
CA VAL A 407 -11.56 -33.87 -7.98
C VAL A 407 -10.20 -34.16 -7.37
N GLU A 408 -9.71 -33.33 -6.43
CA GLU A 408 -8.43 -33.57 -5.77
C GLU A 408 -8.47 -34.81 -4.87
N VAL A 409 -9.57 -35.01 -4.14
CA VAL A 409 -9.79 -36.22 -3.32
C VAL A 409 -9.84 -37.47 -4.21
N ALA A 410 -10.65 -37.47 -5.27
CA ALA A 410 -10.75 -38.59 -6.19
C ALA A 410 -9.42 -38.89 -6.90
N SER A 411 -8.70 -37.85 -7.33
CA SER A 411 -7.38 -37.98 -7.96
C SER A 411 -6.34 -38.53 -6.99
N SER A 412 -6.42 -38.16 -5.70
CA SER A 412 -5.52 -38.68 -4.66
C SER A 412 -5.81 -40.16 -4.36
N LEU A 413 -7.09 -40.55 -4.32
CA LEU A 413 -7.48 -41.96 -4.17
C LEU A 413 -7.02 -42.80 -5.38
N ALA A 414 -7.20 -42.29 -6.60
CA ALA A 414 -6.74 -42.96 -7.81
C ALA A 414 -5.22 -43.19 -7.79
N LEU A 415 -4.44 -42.18 -7.37
CA LEU A 415 -2.98 -42.30 -7.21
C LEU A 415 -2.58 -43.38 -6.19
N CYS A 416 -3.35 -43.52 -5.10
CA CYS A 416 -3.10 -44.55 -4.09
C CYS A 416 -3.42 -45.97 -4.58
N LEU A 417 -4.41 -46.12 -5.47
CA LEU A 417 -4.88 -47.43 -5.96
C LEU A 417 -4.11 -47.90 -7.21
N ASP A 418 -3.70 -46.97 -8.08
CA ASP A 418 -3.00 -47.26 -9.32
C ASP A 418 -1.72 -46.42 -9.43
N LYS A 419 -0.57 -47.09 -9.34
CA LYS A 419 0.75 -46.46 -9.45
C LYS A 419 1.05 -45.89 -10.85
N THR A 420 0.28 -46.28 -11.86
CA THR A 420 0.41 -45.73 -13.23
C THR A 420 -0.41 -44.46 -13.42
N PHE A 421 -1.37 -44.19 -12.54
CA PHE A 421 -2.14 -42.95 -12.56
C PHE A 421 -1.26 -41.75 -12.22
N GLN A 422 -1.32 -40.71 -13.05
CA GLN A 422 -0.59 -39.46 -12.83
C GLN A 422 -1.54 -38.41 -12.26
N TYR A 423 -1.25 -37.95 -11.04
CA TYR A 423 -2.04 -36.89 -10.43
C TYR A 423 -1.96 -35.60 -11.28
N PRO A 424 -3.09 -34.99 -11.67
CA PRO A 424 -3.15 -33.87 -12.61
C PRO A 424 -2.77 -32.53 -11.95
N SER A 425 -1.56 -32.47 -11.38
CA SER A 425 -1.05 -31.35 -10.58
C SER A 425 -1.07 -30.01 -11.33
N GLN A 426 -0.59 -29.97 -12.57
CA GLN A 426 -0.56 -28.74 -13.38
C GLN A 426 -1.97 -28.23 -13.71
N PRO A 427 -2.87 -29.04 -14.31
CA PRO A 427 -4.24 -28.62 -14.57
C PRO A 427 -4.97 -28.12 -13.31
N LEU A 428 -4.86 -28.84 -12.20
CA LEU A 428 -5.48 -28.44 -10.94
C LEU A 428 -4.93 -27.11 -10.42
N ARG A 429 -3.62 -26.92 -10.51
CA ARG A 429 -3.00 -25.64 -10.12
C ARG A 429 -3.50 -24.48 -10.99
N ILE A 430 -3.74 -24.70 -12.28
CA ILE A 430 -4.33 -23.70 -13.16
C ILE A 430 -5.79 -23.42 -12.79
N LEU A 431 -6.56 -24.43 -12.40
CA LEU A 431 -7.96 -24.23 -12.00
C LEU A 431 -8.12 -23.53 -10.64
N TRP A 432 -7.16 -23.71 -9.74
CA TRP A 432 -7.11 -22.97 -8.47
C TRP A 432 -6.69 -21.51 -8.61
N ARG A 433 -5.96 -21.17 -9.68
CA ARG A 433 -5.50 -19.82 -9.98
C ARG A 433 -6.53 -19.10 -10.83
#